data_AF-A0A1I0VRM1-F1
#
_entry.id   AF-A0A1I0VRM1-F1
#
_cell.length_a   1.000
_cell.length_b   1.000
_cell.length_c   1.000
_cell.angle_alpha   90.00
_cell.angle_beta   90.00
_cell.angle_gamma   90.00
#
_symmetry.space_group_name_H-M   'P 1'
#
loop_
_entity.id
_entity.type
_entity.pdbx_description
1 polymer ?
#
loop_
_entity_poly.entity_id
_entity_poly.type
_entity_poly.pdbx_seq_one_letter_code
_entity_poly.pdbx_strand_id
1 'polypeptide(L)'
;MGLIEGVMRLVFGGGRNVVAQTAEVFRVNAEADAQRGFETQAAALNQFGAEFAVPRRGAFDRFMDGLNRLPRPAMAIGTMGLFVAAMIDPIWFAERMQGIALVPEPLWWLLGAIVSFYFGARHQAKGQDFQRSVAESIARVPQVVENTKRLRELRAEGVGTADTNGDQQLAQAALKSTGNPALDDWKRSLV
;
A
#
# COMPACT_ATOMS: atom_id res chain seq x y z
N MET A 1 57.33 38.90 24.76
CA MET A 1 56.15 38.64 23.90
C MET A 1 55.14 37.87 24.74
N GLY A 2 53.93 38.39 24.99
CA GLY A 2 52.86 37.50 25.50
C GLY A 2 51.82 38.07 26.48
N LEU A 3 52.03 39.24 27.11
CA LEU A 3 51.01 39.77 28.03
C LEU A 3 49.96 40.66 27.32
N ILE A 4 50.38 41.51 26.39
CA ILE A 4 49.47 42.34 25.58
C ILE A 4 48.62 41.47 24.63
N GLU A 5 49.18 40.37 24.13
CA GLU A 5 48.50 39.42 23.26
C GLU A 5 47.42 38.61 24.02
N GLY A 6 47.67 38.27 25.29
CA GLY A 6 46.71 37.63 26.17
C GLY A 6 45.52 38.53 26.54
N VAL A 7 45.76 39.81 26.80
CA VAL A 7 44.71 40.79 27.13
C VAL A 7 43.86 41.14 25.91
N MET A 8 44.47 41.30 24.73
CA MET A 8 43.75 41.46 23.45
C MET A 8 42.86 40.25 23.15
N ARG A 9 43.33 39.03 23.43
CA ARG A 9 42.54 37.80 23.22
C ARG A 9 41.40 37.66 24.24
N LEU A 10 41.54 38.20 25.45
CA LEU A 10 40.47 38.23 26.46
C LEU A 10 39.37 39.22 26.07
N VAL A 11 39.74 40.40 25.55
CA VAL A 11 38.81 41.48 25.19
C VAL A 11 38.14 41.24 23.83
N PHE A 12 38.87 40.72 22.84
CA PHE A 12 38.37 40.55 21.46
C PHE A 12 38.09 39.09 21.06
N GLY A 13 38.52 38.10 21.85
CA GLY A 13 38.46 36.68 21.47
C GLY A 13 37.15 35.95 21.79
N GLY A 14 36.23 36.56 22.54
CA GLY A 14 34.97 35.92 22.98
C GLY A 14 33.72 36.29 22.17
N GLY A 15 33.76 37.35 21.36
CA GLY A 15 32.56 37.99 20.81
C GLY A 15 31.94 37.31 19.57
N ARG A 16 32.67 36.43 18.88
CA ARG A 16 32.20 35.87 17.60
C ARG A 16 31.06 34.85 17.74
N ASN A 17 31.00 34.12 18.87
CA ASN A 17 29.92 33.16 19.11
C ASN A 17 28.67 33.80 19.72
N VAL A 18 28.81 34.85 20.53
CA VAL A 18 27.67 35.49 21.22
C VAL A 18 26.81 36.29 20.25
N VAL A 19 27.43 36.92 19.24
CA VAL A 19 26.71 37.63 18.17
C VAL A 19 26.00 36.65 17.23
N ALA A 20 26.61 35.51 16.91
CA ALA A 20 25.97 34.45 16.14
C ALA A 20 24.78 33.83 16.90
N GLN A 21 24.95 33.50 18.19
CA GLN A 21 23.90 32.97 19.05
C GLN A 21 22.75 33.97 19.26
N THR A 22 23.03 35.27 19.37
CA THR A 22 21.99 36.31 19.49
C THR A 22 21.30 36.57 18.15
N ALA A 23 22.01 36.48 17.02
CA ALA A 23 21.42 36.61 15.69
C ALA A 23 20.53 35.42 15.31
N GLU A 24 20.87 34.20 15.76
CA GLU A 24 20.05 32.99 15.61
C GLU A 24 18.72 33.06 16.37
N VAL A 25 18.62 33.89 17.42
CA VAL A 25 17.36 34.15 18.14
C VAL A 25 16.39 35.01 17.30
N PHE A 26 16.90 35.85 16.39
CA PHE A 26 16.09 36.72 15.53
C PHE A 26 15.98 36.24 14.08
N ARG A 27 16.80 35.27 13.67
CA ARG A 27 16.79 34.69 12.32
C ARG A 27 17.08 33.20 12.41
N VAL A 28 16.09 32.39 12.00
CA VAL A 28 16.21 30.93 11.95
C VAL A 28 17.47 30.54 11.16
N ASN A 29 18.32 29.73 11.79
CA ASN A 29 19.46 29.13 11.13
C ASN A 29 18.96 28.14 10.08
N ALA A 30 19.10 28.49 8.79
CA ALA A 30 18.55 27.75 7.67
C ALA A 30 19.08 26.31 7.60
N GLU A 31 20.31 26.07 8.04
CA GLU A 31 20.90 24.73 8.10
C GLU A 31 20.22 23.87 9.18
N ALA A 32 20.02 24.43 10.37
CA ALA A 32 19.33 23.74 11.47
C ALA A 32 17.86 23.46 11.13
N ASP A 33 17.22 24.34 10.35
CA ASP A 33 15.84 24.15 9.89
C ASP A 33 15.73 23.09 8.79
N ALA A 34 16.66 23.10 7.84
CA ALA A 34 16.78 22.05 6.82
C ALA A 34 17.06 20.67 7.46
N GLN A 35 17.91 20.64 8.49
CA GLN A 35 18.21 19.42 9.25
C GLN A 35 16.96 18.88 9.95
N ARG A 36 16.20 19.73 10.65
CA ARG A 36 14.92 19.35 11.27
C ARG A 36 13.91 18.88 10.22
N GLY A 37 13.81 19.56 9.08
CA GLY A 37 12.94 19.16 7.98
C GLY A 37 13.28 17.77 7.45
N PHE A 38 14.58 17.50 7.25
CA PHE A 38 15.07 16.18 6.84
C PHE A 38 14.78 15.10 7.89
N GLU A 39 15.04 15.37 9.17
CA GLU A 39 14.74 14.43 10.27
C GLU A 39 13.26 14.09 10.34
N THR A 40 12.39 15.10 10.18
CA THR A 40 10.93 14.90 10.21
C THR A 40 10.48 14.08 9.00
N GLN A 41 11.03 14.34 7.82
CA GLN A 41 10.73 13.60 6.60
C GLN A 41 11.26 12.15 6.68
N ALA A 42 12.47 11.94 7.19
CA ALA A 42 13.05 10.62 7.41
C ALA A 42 12.26 9.82 8.44
N ALA A 43 11.81 10.44 9.53
CA ALA A 43 10.95 9.82 10.53
C ALA A 43 9.60 9.40 9.94
N ALA A 44 8.96 10.29 9.16
CA ALA A 44 7.73 9.97 8.45
C ALA A 44 7.93 8.79 7.48
N LEU A 45 8.98 8.81 6.66
CA LEU A 45 9.29 7.71 5.73
C LEU A 45 9.58 6.39 6.44
N ASN A 46 10.27 6.41 7.57
CA ASN A 46 10.53 5.21 8.38
C ASN A 46 9.23 4.67 9.02
N GLN A 47 8.37 5.55 9.53
CA GLN A 47 7.06 5.15 10.06
C GLN A 47 6.18 4.56 8.96
N PHE A 48 6.12 5.21 7.79
CA PHE A 48 5.46 4.65 6.60
C PHE A 48 6.07 3.29 6.22
N GLY A 49 7.39 3.14 6.22
CA GLY A 49 8.05 1.86 5.96
C GLY A 49 7.67 0.77 6.96
N ALA A 50 7.54 1.11 8.24
CA ALA A 50 7.17 0.19 9.31
C ALA A 50 5.68 -0.21 9.30
N GLU A 51 4.78 0.73 9.00
CA GLU A 51 3.33 0.47 8.93
C GLU A 51 2.94 -0.36 7.69
N PHE A 52 3.69 -0.23 6.59
CA PHE A 52 3.48 -0.99 5.36
C PHE A 52 4.32 -2.27 5.27
N ALA A 53 5.14 -2.56 6.28
CA ALA A 53 5.85 -3.82 6.39
C ALA A 53 4.83 -4.94 6.61
N VAL A 54 4.44 -5.61 5.52
CA VAL A 54 3.60 -6.81 5.57
C VAL A 54 4.23 -7.79 6.56
N PRO A 55 3.52 -8.19 7.64
CA PRO A 55 4.07 -9.15 8.58
C PRO A 55 4.46 -10.40 7.81
N ARG A 56 5.76 -10.70 7.79
CA ARG A 56 6.30 -11.89 7.12
C ARG A 56 5.79 -13.12 7.88
N ARG A 57 4.67 -13.68 7.43
CA ARG A 57 4.15 -14.96 7.94
C ARG A 57 5.26 -16.01 7.90
N GLY A 58 5.46 -16.71 9.02
CA GLY A 58 6.54 -17.68 9.16
C GLY A 58 6.41 -18.83 8.14
N ALA A 59 7.50 -19.56 7.92
CA ALA A 59 7.43 -20.79 7.10
C ALA A 59 6.45 -21.81 7.70
N PHE A 60 6.41 -21.92 9.03
CA PHE A 60 5.44 -22.75 9.76
C PHE A 60 4.00 -22.31 9.53
N ASP A 61 3.71 -21.00 9.63
CA ASP A 61 2.35 -20.47 9.37
C ASP A 61 1.88 -20.79 7.96
N ARG A 62 2.77 -20.65 6.96
CA ARG A 62 2.47 -20.97 5.57
C ARG A 62 2.23 -22.47 5.35
N PHE A 63 3.00 -23.33 6.03
CA PHE A 63 2.78 -24.78 6.00
C PHE A 63 1.42 -25.14 6.62
N MET A 64 1.12 -24.63 7.82
CA MET A 64 -0.16 -24.87 8.49
C MET A 64 -1.33 -24.30 7.71
N ASP A 65 -1.16 -23.15 7.04
CA ASP A 65 -2.17 -22.60 6.13
C ASP A 65 -2.36 -23.49 4.90
N GLY A 66 -1.29 -24.06 4.35
CA GLY A 66 -1.36 -25.05 3.26
C GLY A 66 -2.15 -26.28 3.69
N LEU A 67 -1.80 -26.87 4.83
CA LEU A 67 -2.47 -28.03 5.40
C LEU A 67 -3.97 -27.77 5.63
N ASN A 68 -4.33 -26.59 6.13
CA ASN A 68 -5.72 -26.19 6.33
C ASN A 68 -6.49 -25.89 5.03
N ARG A 69 -5.79 -25.75 3.89
CA ARG A 69 -6.40 -25.52 2.56
C ARG A 69 -6.51 -26.81 1.74
N LEU A 70 -5.76 -27.85 2.07
CA LEU A 70 -5.83 -29.17 1.43
C LEU A 70 -7.21 -29.85 1.45
N PRO A 71 -8.10 -29.66 2.44
CA PRO A 71 -9.38 -30.36 2.46
C PRO A 71 -10.23 -30.11 1.23
N ARG A 72 -10.25 -28.89 0.68
CA ARG A 72 -11.04 -28.57 -0.53
C ARG A 72 -10.52 -29.31 -1.78
N PRO A 73 -9.23 -29.23 -2.13
CA PRO A 73 -8.65 -30.04 -3.21
C PRO A 73 -8.80 -31.55 -2.97
N ALA A 74 -8.58 -32.01 -1.74
CA ALA A 74 -8.66 -33.43 -1.40
C ALA A 74 -10.08 -33.97 -1.59
N MET A 75 -11.11 -33.20 -1.25
CA MET A 75 -12.51 -33.58 -1.52
C MET A 75 -12.78 -33.74 -3.01
N ALA A 76 -12.31 -32.79 -3.84
CA ALA A 76 -12.51 -32.86 -5.29
C ALA A 76 -11.76 -34.04 -5.93
N ILE A 77 -10.49 -34.24 -5.55
CA ILE A 77 -9.68 -35.35 -6.06
C ILE A 77 -10.21 -36.69 -5.54
N GLY A 78 -10.65 -36.75 -4.29
CA GLY A 78 -11.22 -37.93 -3.65
C GLY A 78 -12.54 -38.35 -4.30
N THR A 79 -13.43 -37.42 -4.65
CA THR A 79 -14.67 -37.74 -5.36
C THR A 79 -14.41 -38.23 -6.77
N MET A 80 -13.51 -37.58 -7.51
CA MET A 80 -13.06 -38.06 -8.82
C MET A 80 -12.46 -39.48 -8.71
N GLY A 81 -11.62 -39.70 -7.69
CA GLY A 81 -11.02 -41.01 -7.42
C GLY A 81 -12.05 -42.09 -7.08
N LEU A 82 -13.10 -41.77 -6.31
CA LEU A 82 -14.22 -42.68 -6.03
C LEU A 82 -14.94 -43.10 -7.32
N PHE A 83 -15.22 -42.17 -8.23
CA PHE A 83 -15.84 -42.50 -9.52
C PHE A 83 -14.95 -43.38 -10.38
N VAL A 84 -13.65 -43.09 -10.42
CA VAL A 84 -12.68 -43.91 -11.16
C VAL A 84 -12.56 -45.31 -10.54
N ALA A 85 -12.49 -45.41 -9.20
CA ALA A 85 -12.42 -46.69 -8.50
C ALA A 85 -13.65 -47.57 -8.77
N ALA A 86 -14.85 -46.96 -8.82
CA ALA A 86 -16.08 -47.67 -9.19
C ALA A 86 -16.06 -48.22 -10.62
N MET A 87 -15.34 -47.57 -11.55
CA MET A 87 -15.19 -48.02 -12.94
C MET A 87 -14.10 -49.09 -13.10
N ILE A 88 -13.00 -49.00 -12.32
CA ILE A 88 -11.87 -49.95 -12.41
C ILE A 88 -12.23 -51.30 -11.78
N ASP A 89 -12.81 -51.31 -10.59
CA ASP A 89 -13.20 -52.54 -9.88
C ASP A 89 -14.56 -52.35 -9.17
N PRO A 90 -15.67 -52.63 -9.85
CA PRO A 90 -17.00 -52.40 -9.32
C PRO A 90 -17.38 -53.34 -8.17
N ILE A 91 -16.82 -54.56 -8.13
CA ILE A 91 -17.13 -55.54 -7.07
C ILE A 91 -16.44 -55.09 -5.78
N TRP A 92 -15.15 -54.77 -5.85
CA TRP A 92 -14.41 -54.24 -4.70
C TRP A 92 -15.07 -52.98 -4.14
N PHE A 93 -15.48 -52.05 -5.01
CA PHE A 93 -16.18 -50.83 -4.61
C PHE A 93 -17.51 -51.14 -3.91
N ALA A 94 -18.33 -52.02 -4.47
CA ALA A 94 -19.63 -52.39 -3.91
C ALA A 94 -19.52 -53.00 -2.51
N GLU A 95 -18.52 -53.87 -2.27
CA GLU A 95 -18.26 -54.43 -0.94
C GLU A 95 -18.01 -53.34 0.13
N ARG A 96 -17.26 -52.29 -0.22
CA ARG A 96 -17.00 -51.18 0.72
C ARG A 96 -18.25 -50.33 0.93
N MET A 97 -19.06 -50.13 -0.11
CA MET A 97 -20.33 -49.41 0.00
C MET A 97 -21.33 -50.11 0.92
N GLN A 98 -21.32 -51.46 0.99
CA GLN A 98 -22.11 -52.20 1.98
C GLN A 98 -21.72 -51.84 3.41
N GLY A 99 -20.42 -51.69 3.69
CA GLY A 99 -19.94 -51.23 4.99
C GLY A 99 -20.41 -49.81 5.33
N ILE A 100 -20.40 -48.91 4.35
CA ILE A 100 -20.88 -47.52 4.52
C ILE A 100 -22.40 -47.50 4.77
N ALA A 101 -23.17 -48.37 4.11
CA ALA A 101 -24.62 -48.47 4.28
C ALA A 101 -25.03 -48.92 5.70
N LEU A 102 -24.15 -49.64 6.41
CA LEU A 102 -24.37 -50.06 7.79
C LEU A 102 -24.06 -48.98 8.83
N VAL A 103 -23.48 -47.84 8.42
CA VAL A 103 -23.16 -46.74 9.35
C VAL A 103 -24.46 -46.12 9.88
N PRO A 104 -24.67 -46.09 11.20
CA PRO A 104 -25.86 -45.48 11.80
C PRO A 104 -26.05 -44.01 11.42
N GLU A 105 -27.30 -43.60 11.19
CA GLU A 105 -27.67 -42.22 10.88
C GLU A 105 -27.10 -41.17 11.87
N PRO A 106 -27.08 -41.40 13.20
CA PRO A 106 -26.51 -40.44 14.14
C PRO A 106 -25.02 -40.15 13.91
N LEU A 107 -24.24 -41.11 13.38
CA LEU A 107 -22.82 -40.88 13.09
C LEU A 107 -22.62 -39.96 11.88
N TRP A 108 -23.54 -40.00 10.92
CA TRP A 108 -23.55 -39.05 9.80
C TRP A 108 -23.82 -37.63 10.27
N TRP A 109 -24.78 -37.46 11.19
CA TRP A 109 -25.04 -36.18 11.84
C TRP A 109 -23.83 -35.67 12.63
N LEU A 110 -23.16 -36.56 13.38
CA LEU A 110 -21.96 -36.21 14.13
C LEU A 110 -20.80 -35.79 13.21
N LEU A 111 -20.55 -36.53 12.13
CA LEU A 111 -19.54 -36.19 11.12
C LEU A 111 -19.84 -34.81 10.52
N GLY A 112 -21.08 -34.59 10.10
CA GLY A 112 -21.53 -33.31 9.54
C GLY A 112 -21.35 -32.16 10.53
N ALA A 113 -21.67 -32.36 11.81
CA ALA A 113 -21.49 -31.36 12.87
C ALA A 113 -20.02 -31.02 13.09
N ILE A 114 -19.13 -32.02 13.20
CA ILE A 114 -17.70 -31.82 13.42
C ILE A 114 -17.06 -31.07 12.24
N VAL A 115 -17.35 -31.50 11.01
CA VAL A 115 -16.84 -30.85 9.79
C VAL A 115 -17.36 -29.42 9.68
N SER A 116 -18.66 -29.21 9.92
CA SER A 116 -19.28 -27.87 9.89
C SER A 116 -18.70 -26.95 10.95
N PHE A 117 -18.44 -27.45 12.16
CA PHE A 117 -17.80 -26.67 13.21
C PHE A 117 -16.36 -26.29 12.84
N TYR A 118 -15.55 -27.26 12.39
CA TYR A 118 -14.16 -27.05 12.01
C TYR A 118 -13.99 -26.04 10.88
N PHE A 119 -14.78 -26.19 9.80
CA PHE A 119 -14.66 -25.31 8.63
C PHE A 119 -15.52 -24.05 8.72
N GLY A 120 -16.66 -24.09 9.41
CA GLY A 120 -17.58 -22.97 9.59
C GLY A 120 -16.99 -21.84 10.44
N ALA A 121 -16.36 -22.17 11.56
CA ALA A 121 -15.70 -21.17 12.42
C ALA A 121 -14.55 -20.44 11.69
N ARG A 122 -13.79 -21.15 10.84
CA ARG A 122 -12.68 -20.56 10.07
C ARG A 122 -13.16 -19.70 8.90
N HIS A 123 -14.31 -20.00 8.30
CA HIS A 123 -14.92 -19.11 7.29
C HIS A 123 -15.42 -17.80 7.90
N GLN A 124 -15.92 -17.82 9.13
CA GLN A 124 -16.35 -16.61 9.84
C GLN A 124 -15.18 -15.66 10.16
N ALA A 125 -14.02 -16.19 10.59
CA ALA A 125 -12.83 -15.39 10.87
C ALA A 125 -12.33 -14.62 9.63
N LYS A 126 -12.38 -15.24 8.44
CA LYS A 126 -11.97 -14.59 7.18
C LYS A 126 -12.93 -13.47 6.74
N GLY A 127 -14.21 -13.58 7.10
CA GLY A 127 -15.20 -12.52 6.91
C GLY A 127 -14.90 -11.28 7.76
N GLN A 128 -14.42 -11.49 8.99
CA GLN A 128 -14.01 -10.40 9.88
C GLN A 128 -12.75 -9.67 9.36
N ASP A 129 -11.77 -10.41 8.82
CA ASP A 129 -10.59 -9.80 8.18
C ASP A 129 -10.98 -8.94 6.97
N PHE A 130 -11.94 -9.40 6.17
CA PHE A 130 -12.46 -8.61 5.05
C PHE A 130 -13.14 -7.32 5.54
N GLN A 131 -14.02 -7.41 6.55
CA GLN A 131 -14.66 -6.24 7.15
C GLN A 131 -13.64 -5.25 7.71
N ARG A 132 -12.58 -5.73 8.39
CA ARG A 132 -11.48 -4.89 8.88
C ARG A 132 -10.73 -4.19 7.75
N SER A 133 -10.40 -4.91 6.66
CA SER A 133 -9.72 -4.33 5.50
C SER A 133 -10.56 -3.28 4.76
N VAL A 134 -11.89 -3.47 4.72
CA VAL A 134 -12.84 -2.49 4.17
C VAL A 134 -12.91 -1.26 5.07
N ALA A 135 -12.97 -1.44 6.39
CA ALA A 135 -12.96 -0.33 7.35
C ALA A 135 -11.67 0.49 7.27
N GLU A 136 -10.50 -0.15 7.17
CA GLU A 136 -9.21 0.52 6.99
C GLU A 136 -9.12 1.28 5.66
N SER A 137 -9.68 0.71 4.59
CA SER A 137 -9.72 1.38 3.28
C SER A 137 -10.62 2.62 3.31
N ILE A 138 -11.80 2.52 3.94
CA ILE A 138 -12.72 3.65 4.11
C ILE A 138 -12.10 4.76 4.97
N ALA A 139 -11.37 4.41 6.02
CA ALA A 139 -10.67 5.37 6.88
C ALA A 139 -9.60 6.20 6.12
N ARG A 140 -9.04 5.65 5.04
CA ARG A 140 -8.04 6.34 4.19
C ARG A 140 -8.65 7.21 3.10
N VAL A 141 -9.94 7.08 2.80
CA VAL A 141 -10.62 7.86 1.75
C VAL A 141 -10.51 9.37 1.93
N PRO A 142 -10.75 9.96 3.14
CA PRO A 142 -10.63 11.40 3.33
C PRO A 142 -9.23 11.93 3.03
N GLN A 143 -8.21 11.16 3.39
CA GLN A 143 -6.81 11.52 3.16
C GLN A 143 -6.43 11.46 1.68
N VAL A 144 -6.97 10.50 0.93
CA VAL A 144 -6.81 10.43 -0.54
C VAL A 144 -7.50 11.62 -1.23
N VAL A 145 -8.69 12.02 -0.76
CA VAL A 145 -9.41 13.20 -1.26
C VAL A 145 -8.64 14.49 -0.99
N GLU A 146 -8.10 14.65 0.22
CA GLU A 146 -7.29 15.82 0.56
C GLU A 146 -6.00 15.88 -0.26
N ASN A 147 -5.29 14.76 -0.39
CA ASN A 147 -4.07 14.68 -1.20
C ASN A 147 -4.35 14.98 -2.67
N THR A 148 -5.45 14.45 -3.24
CA THR A 148 -5.83 14.76 -4.63
C THR A 148 -6.28 16.21 -4.83
N LYS A 149 -6.82 16.86 -3.79
CA LYS A 149 -7.11 18.30 -3.82
C LYS A 149 -5.82 19.13 -3.80
N ARG A 150 -4.89 18.84 -2.89
CA ARG A 150 -3.57 19.50 -2.82
C ARG A 150 -2.77 19.31 -4.10
N LEU A 151 -2.77 18.11 -4.68
CA LEU A 151 -2.11 17.85 -5.97
C LEU A 151 -2.75 18.63 -7.13
N ARG A 152 -4.06 18.87 -7.08
CA ARG A 152 -4.75 19.74 -8.04
C ARG A 152 -4.38 21.21 -7.86
N GLU A 153 -4.23 21.66 -6.62
CA GLU A 153 -3.80 23.03 -6.29
C GLU A 153 -2.33 23.30 -6.69
N LEU A 154 -1.46 22.29 -6.59
CA LEU A 154 -0.06 22.38 -7.04
C LEU A 154 0.11 22.28 -8.56
N ARG A 155 -0.91 21.82 -9.29
CA ARG A 155 -0.86 21.73 -10.75
C ARG A 155 -1.08 23.13 -11.35
N ALA A 156 -0.01 23.75 -11.83
CA ALA A 156 -0.04 25.01 -12.60
C ALA A 156 -0.64 24.87 -14.02
N GLU A 157 -1.53 23.90 -14.21
CA GLU A 157 -2.23 23.59 -15.47
C GLU A 157 -3.66 23.12 -15.13
N GLY A 158 -4.44 23.97 -14.46
CA GLY A 158 -5.87 23.72 -14.30
C GLY A 158 -6.57 23.79 -15.65
N VAL A 159 -7.62 22.98 -15.89
CA VAL A 159 -8.45 23.10 -17.09
C VAL A 159 -8.92 24.57 -17.21
N GLY A 160 -8.47 25.26 -18.25
CA GLY A 160 -8.67 26.71 -18.44
C GLY A 160 -7.44 27.60 -18.25
N THR A 161 -6.25 27.06 -17.97
CA THR A 161 -5.00 27.86 -17.89
C THR A 161 -4.61 28.50 -19.23
N ALA A 162 -5.05 27.91 -20.34
CA ALA A 162 -4.91 28.47 -21.68
C ALA A 162 -6.22 29.13 -22.18
N ASP A 163 -7.21 29.32 -21.31
CA ASP A 163 -8.44 30.02 -21.67
C ASP A 163 -8.13 31.51 -21.85
N THR A 164 -8.52 32.06 -22.99
CA THR A 164 -8.32 33.47 -23.29
C THR A 164 -9.34 34.37 -22.57
N ASN A 165 -10.26 33.80 -21.77
CA ASN A 165 -11.27 34.52 -20.99
C ASN A 165 -12.08 35.52 -21.83
N GLY A 166 -12.33 35.18 -23.10
CA GLY A 166 -13.06 36.04 -24.05
C GLY A 166 -12.24 37.19 -24.65
N ASP A 167 -10.94 37.29 -24.37
CA ASP A 167 -10.06 38.26 -25.02
C ASP A 167 -9.84 37.89 -26.49
N GLN A 168 -10.36 38.76 -27.36
CA GLN A 168 -10.33 38.60 -28.82
C GLN A 168 -8.92 38.71 -29.40
N GLN A 169 -8.02 39.49 -28.79
CA GLN A 169 -6.63 39.62 -29.27
C GLN A 169 -5.82 38.37 -28.94
N LEU A 170 -5.96 37.85 -27.71
CA LEU A 170 -5.31 36.62 -27.30
C LEU A 170 -5.85 35.40 -28.07
N ALA A 171 -7.16 35.35 -28.32
CA ALA A 171 -7.77 34.31 -29.15
C ALA A 171 -7.23 34.33 -30.59
N GLN A 172 -7.10 35.52 -31.19
CA GLN A 172 -6.50 35.66 -32.52
C GLN A 172 -5.01 35.31 -32.53
N ALA A 173 -4.27 35.62 -31.47
CA ALA A 173 -2.86 35.25 -31.34
C ALA A 173 -2.68 33.73 -31.18
N ALA A 174 -3.56 33.06 -30.43
CA ALA A 174 -3.57 31.60 -30.27
C ALA A 174 -3.92 30.85 -31.56
N LEU A 175 -4.75 31.45 -32.43
CA LEU A 175 -5.11 30.91 -33.74
C LEU A 175 -4.00 31.08 -34.80
N LYS A 176 -3.02 31.96 -34.56
CA LYS A 176 -1.86 32.06 -35.46
C LYS A 176 -0.99 30.83 -35.26
N SER A 177 -0.99 29.97 -36.27
CA SER A 177 -0.05 28.85 -36.38
C SER A 177 1.38 29.39 -36.43
N THR A 178 2.03 29.55 -35.28
CA THR A 178 3.49 29.63 -35.22
C THR A 178 4.02 28.30 -35.72
N GLY A 179 4.76 28.33 -36.83
CA GLY A 179 5.28 27.14 -37.50
C GLY A 179 5.94 26.20 -36.50
N ASN A 180 5.25 25.08 -36.19
CA ASN A 180 5.72 24.10 -35.24
C ASN A 180 6.24 22.90 -36.04
N PRO A 181 7.58 22.76 -36.18
CA PRO A 181 8.17 21.71 -37.00
C PRO A 181 7.79 20.30 -36.52
N ALA A 182 7.56 20.10 -35.21
CA ALA A 182 7.12 18.82 -34.68
C ALA A 182 5.67 18.47 -35.09
N LEU A 183 4.81 19.48 -35.23
CA LEU A 183 3.43 19.28 -35.67
C LEU A 183 3.36 18.98 -37.17
N ASP A 184 4.26 19.58 -37.96
CA ASP A 184 4.38 19.30 -39.39
C ASP A 184 4.93 17.90 -39.66
N ASP A 185 5.89 17.43 -38.86
CA ASP A 185 6.40 16.05 -38.93
C ASP A 185 5.33 15.02 -38.56
N TRP A 186 4.53 15.28 -37.52
CA TRP A 186 3.43 14.40 -37.14
C TRP A 186 2.35 14.31 -38.22
N LYS A 187 1.99 15.43 -38.86
CA LYS A 187 1.03 15.43 -39.98
C LYS A 187 1.55 14.65 -41.19
N ARG A 188 2.86 14.69 -41.46
CA ARG A 188 3.48 13.87 -42.51
C ARG A 188 3.48 12.37 -42.17
N SER A 189 3.50 12.02 -40.88
CA SER A 189 3.42 10.63 -40.43
C SER A 189 2.02 10.00 -40.49
N LEU A 190 0.99 10.82 -40.78
CA LEU A 190 -0.42 10.42 -40.88
C LEU A 190 -0.89 10.17 -42.33
N VAL A 191 -0.01 10.37 -43.33
CA VAL A 191 -0.22 10.05 -44.75
C VAL A 191 0.64 8.84 -45.12
#